data_AF-A0A4P8SNB8-F1
#
_entry.id   AF-A0A4P8SNB8-F1
#
_cell.length_a   1.000
_cell.length_b   1.000
_cell.length_c   1.000
_cell.angle_alpha   90.00
_cell.angle_beta   90.00
_cell.angle_gamma   90.00
#
_symmetry.space_group_name_H-M   'P 1'
#
loop_
_entity.id
_entity.type
_entity.pdbx_description
1 polymer ?
#
loop_
_entity_poly.entity_id
_entity_poly.type
_entity_poly.pdbx_seq_one_letter_code
_entity_poly.pdbx_strand_id
1 'polypeptide(L)' 'MRTAERTANVWIAPYVDTQDVFHQPGRVSFVLTAPAWHMPAVIE' A
#
# COMPACT_ATOMS: atom_id res chain seq x y z
N MET A 1 -18.67 1.74 12.90
CA MET A 1 -18.08 2.50 11.76
C MET A 1 -16.78 1.81 11.34
N ARG A 2 -16.48 1.67 10.04
CA ARG A 2 -15.18 1.15 9.58
C ARG A 2 -14.24 2.33 9.27
N THR A 3 -13.02 2.26 9.79
CA THR A 3 -11.92 3.11 9.35
C THR A 3 -11.21 2.42 8.18
N ALA A 4 -11.00 3.15 7.09
CA ALA A 4 -10.31 2.64 5.92
C ALA A 4 -8.80 2.47 6.17
N GLU A 5 -8.19 1.56 5.43
CA GLU A 5 -6.74 1.41 5.39
C GLU A 5 -6.07 2.65 4.79
N ARG A 6 -4.82 2.90 5.21
CA ARG A 6 -3.96 3.88 4.57
C ARG A 6 -2.86 3.15 3.81
N THR A 7 -2.67 3.53 2.55
CA THR A 7 -1.70 2.89 1.66
C THR A 7 -0.62 3.89 1.23
N ALA A 8 0.64 3.46 1.24
CA ALA A 8 1.75 4.15 0.60
C ALA A 8 2.04 3.52 -0.75
N ASN A 9 2.59 4.31 -1.67
CA ASN A 9 3.02 3.81 -2.97
C ASN A 9 4.43 4.26 -3.28
N VAL A 10 5.23 3.34 -3.83
CA VAL A 10 6.59 3.60 -4.28
C VAL A 10 6.65 3.36 -5.77
N TRP A 11 7.20 4.34 -6.51
CA TRP A 11 7.55 4.17 -7.90
C TRP A 11 8.95 3.57 -7.99
N ILE A 12 9.10 2.56 -8.86
CA ILE A 12 10.38 1.92 -9.12
C ILE A 12 10.79 2.29 -10.55
N ALA A 13 11.94 2.95 -10.66
CA ALA A 13 12.56 3.27 -11.94
C ALA A 13 12.93 1.99 -12.70
N PRO A 14 12.99 2.02 -14.04
CA PRO A 14 13.51 0.89 -14.80
C PRO A 14 14.98 0.65 -14.46
N TYR A 15 15.40 -0.61 -14.48
CA TYR A 15 16.79 -1.01 -14.20
C TYR A 15 17.14 -2.30 -14.92
N VAL A 16 18.45 -2.58 -15.03
CA VAL A 16 18.99 -3.85 -15.52
C VAL A 16 19.59 -4.58 -14.33
N ASP A 17 19.30 -5.86 -14.18
CA ASP A 17 19.81 -6.67 -13.07
C ASP A 17 21.15 -7.34 -13.38
N THR A 18 21.65 -8.14 -12.44
CA THR A 18 22.92 -8.86 -12.57
C THR A 18 22.90 -9.98 -13.60
N GLN A 19 21.73 -10.30 -14.17
CA GLN A 19 21.55 -11.28 -15.23
C GLN A 19 21.33 -10.62 -16.60
N ASP A 20 21.57 -9.30 -16.70
CA ASP A 20 21.38 -8.48 -17.90
C ASP A 20 19.90 -8.43 -18.38
N VAL A 21 18.95 -8.59 -17.44
CA VAL A 21 17.52 -8.51 -17.75
C VAL A 21 17.00 -7.11 -17.51
N PHE A 22 16.31 -6.55 -18.51
CA PHE A 22 15.62 -5.26 -18.37
C PHE A 22 14.29 -5.40 -17.61
N HIS A 23 14.18 -4.68 -16.49
CA HIS A 23 12.97 -4.58 -15.69
C HIS A 23 12.21 -3.29 -16.02
N GLN A 24 10.94 -3.45 -16.41
CA GLN A 24 10.05 -2.34 -16.71
C GLN A 24 9.77 -1.50 -15.44
N PRO A 25 9.48 -0.20 -15.59
CA PRO A 25 9.07 0.63 -14.46
C PRO A 25 7.80 0.08 -13.83
N GLY A 26 7.70 0.21 -12.50
CA GLY A 26 6.59 -0.35 -11.74
C GLY A 26 6.16 0.49 -10.56
N ARG A 27 5.07 0.09 -9.92
CA ARG A 27 4.60 0.68 -8.67
C ARG A 27 4.31 -0.42 -7.67
N VAL A 28 4.78 -0.25 -6.46
CA VAL A 28 4.49 -1.15 -5.34
C VAL A 28 3.68 -0.39 -4.31
N SER A 29 2.63 -1.04 -3.79
CA SER A 29 1.72 -0.48 -2.79
C SER A 29 1.86 -1.23 -1.47
N PHE A 30 1.85 -0.50 -0.35
CA PHE A 30 1.99 -1.05 1.00
C PHE A 30 0.91 -0.50 1.91
N VAL A 31 0.31 -1.36 2.73
CA VAL A 31 -0.61 -0.92 3.80
C VAL A 31 0.22 -0.36 4.96
N LEU A 32 0.05 0.91 5.26
CA LEU A 32 0.68 1.58 6.40
C LEU A 32 -0.11 1.37 7.69
N THR A 33 -1.44 1.46 7.59
CA THR A 33 -2.35 1.23 8.71
C THR A 33 -3.48 0.34 8.26
N ALA A 34 -3.71 -0.73 9.01
CA ALA A 34 -4.78 -1.69 8.74
C ALA A 34 -6.16 -1.04 8.90
N PRO A 35 -7.17 -1.50 8.15
CA PRO A 35 -8.54 -1.07 8.39
C PRO A 35 -9.03 -1.65 9.71
N ALA A 36 -9.94 -0.92 10.38
CA ALA A 36 -10.49 -1.35 11.66
C ALA A 36 -12.00 -1.15 11.69
N TRP A 37 -12.69 -2.11 12.30
CA TRP A 37 -14.11 -1.98 12.63
C TRP A 37 -14.23 -1.42 14.04
N HIS A 38 -15.02 -0.35 14.19
CA HIS A 38 -15.31 0.27 15.47
C HIS A 38 -16.77 0.03 15.83
N MET A 39 -17.00 -0.32 17.09
CA MET A 39 -18.34 -0.34 17.66
C MET A 39 -18.91 1.09 17.62
N PRO A 40 -20.16 1.28 17.17
CA PRO A 40 -20.81 2.59 17.21
C PRO A 40 -20.86 3.12 18.65
N ALA A 41 -20.69 4.43 18.83
CA ALA A 41 -20.97 5.05 20.13
C ALA A 41 -22.45 4.82 20.47
N VAL A 42 -22.72 4.38 21.71
CA VAL A 42 -24.08 4.33 22.25
C VAL A 42 -24.46 5.78 22.55
N ILE A 43 -25.57 6.25 21.98
CA ILE A 43 -26.17 7.53 22.31
C ILE A 43 -27.07 7.27 23.52
N GLU A 44 -26.77 7.89 24.67
CA GLU A 44 -27.66 7.93 25.85
C GLU A 44 -28.76 8.99 25.67
#